data_AF-A0A6U5VU27-F1
#
_entry.id   AF-A0A6U5VU27-F1
#
_cell.length_a   1.000
_cell.length_b   1.000
_cell.length_c   1.000
_cell.angle_alpha   90.00
_cell.angle_beta   90.00
_cell.angle_gamma   90.00
#
_symmetry.space_group_name_H-M   'P 1'
#
loop_
_entity.id
_entity.type
_entity.pdbx_description
1 polymer ?
#
loop_
_entity_poly.entity_id
_entity_poly.type
_entity_poly.pdbx_seq_one_letter_code
_entity_poly.pdbx_strand_id
1 'polypeptide(L)'
;MDIQISCSSFYFSSSRSCAILAIAWLTCCASPITAFSLPTSMSPSAPPLLSVQDFKSGLQGQRGLVLDIDETLSWTVGFWMERMQKLFGNPEKLSVKDMADKYHLTQNVPYWQTDEAHAWMQSMRDKPEAQEELPVIEGALEGVKALQEDGVALLGYLTVRPQSVVSSTRKWLLAQGFPDLPIVAKPDDVSFSNGNKWKGEALRFLYPEVWGIVDDNPKVPLEAGSSYEGTVFLFAHDACKEGYEHAIPCKTWKEVVEEVKKRRK
;
A
#
# COMPACT_ATOMS: atom_id res chain seq x y z
N MET A 1 -19.64 40.57 -26.27
CA MET A 1 -18.66 41.64 -26.53
C MET A 1 -18.62 42.50 -25.29
N ASP A 2 -17.60 42.33 -24.46
CA ASP A 2 -16.76 43.39 -23.91
C ASP A 2 -15.74 42.74 -22.96
N ILE A 3 -14.48 43.07 -23.21
CA ILE A 3 -13.28 42.57 -22.54
C ILE A 3 -12.83 43.68 -21.61
N GLN A 4 -12.56 43.37 -20.34
CA GLN A 4 -11.66 44.18 -19.51
C GLN A 4 -10.73 43.31 -18.68
N ILE A 5 -9.43 43.52 -18.93
CA ILE A 5 -8.27 42.97 -18.24
C ILE A 5 -7.85 44.00 -17.19
N SER A 6 -7.44 43.55 -16.00
CA SER A 6 -6.73 44.38 -15.01
C SER A 6 -5.65 43.55 -14.31
N CYS A 7 -4.41 44.01 -14.46
CA CYS A 7 -3.19 43.54 -13.80
C CYS A 7 -2.69 44.62 -12.84
N SER A 8 -2.19 44.21 -11.67
CA SER A 8 -1.28 45.02 -10.83
C SER A 8 -0.77 44.16 -9.66
N SER A 9 0.44 44.23 -9.10
CA SER A 9 1.76 44.80 -9.45
C SER A 9 2.72 44.28 -8.37
N PHE A 10 3.95 43.93 -8.75
CA PHE A 10 5.06 43.55 -7.86
C PHE A 10 5.66 44.79 -7.15
N TYR A 11 6.16 44.62 -5.92
CA TYR A 11 7.02 45.58 -5.23
C TYR A 11 8.36 44.93 -4.86
N PHE A 12 9.46 45.53 -5.31
CA PHE A 12 10.84 45.24 -4.91
C PHE A 12 11.53 46.59 -4.63
N SER A 13 12.23 46.70 -3.51
CA SER A 13 13.11 47.83 -3.16
C SER A 13 14.33 47.23 -2.44
N SER A 14 15.54 47.27 -3.01
CA SER A 14 16.54 48.36 -2.94
C SER A 14 17.07 48.59 -1.50
N SER A 15 18.35 48.80 -1.18
CA SER A 15 19.61 48.95 -1.93
C SER A 15 20.79 49.21 -0.95
N ARG A 16 22.03 49.18 -1.48
CA ARG A 16 23.31 49.81 -1.00
C ARG A 16 24.15 49.07 0.05
N SER A 17 25.48 49.17 0.13
CA SER A 17 26.66 49.37 -0.76
C SER A 17 27.83 49.81 0.13
N CYS A 18 29.04 49.30 -0.13
CA CYS A 18 30.38 49.87 0.19
C CYS A 18 30.80 50.01 1.68
N ALA A 19 32.07 49.97 2.10
CA ALA A 19 33.38 49.60 1.55
C ALA A 19 34.45 49.86 2.65
N ILE A 20 35.38 48.91 2.85
CA ILE A 20 36.86 49.08 2.92
C ILE A 20 37.59 49.62 4.21
N LEU A 21 38.71 48.90 4.53
CA LEU A 21 39.97 49.19 5.30
C LEU A 21 39.93 49.20 6.86
N ALA A 22 40.92 48.72 7.64
CA ALA A 22 42.06 47.79 7.53
C ALA A 22 42.87 47.75 8.87
N ILE A 23 43.57 46.63 9.16
CA ILE A 23 44.80 46.44 10.00
C ILE A 23 44.63 46.64 11.53
N ALA A 24 45.16 45.87 12.51
CA ALA A 24 46.30 44.92 12.64
C ALA A 24 46.14 43.94 13.83
N TRP A 25 46.73 42.74 13.65
CA TRP A 25 47.55 41.92 14.57
C TRP A 25 47.25 41.84 16.09
N LEU A 26 46.97 40.62 16.58
CA LEU A 26 47.79 39.97 17.63
C LEU A 26 47.48 38.47 17.77
N THR A 27 48.57 37.74 17.96
CA THR A 27 48.78 36.30 18.15
C THR A 27 47.99 35.67 19.31
N CYS A 28 47.55 34.42 19.16
CA CYS A 28 47.87 33.32 20.10
C CYS A 28 47.16 31.99 19.76
N CYS A 29 47.93 30.91 19.90
CA CYS A 29 47.51 29.52 20.17
C CYS A 29 46.74 28.75 19.08
N ALA A 30 47.52 28.09 18.21
CA ALA A 30 47.09 26.88 17.53
C ALA A 30 46.95 25.74 18.56
N SER A 31 45.78 25.11 18.62
CA SER A 31 45.62 23.75 19.16
C SER A 31 45.10 22.86 18.02
N PRO A 32 45.65 21.65 17.84
CA PRO A 32 45.21 20.76 16.79
C PRO A 32 43.78 20.29 17.10
N ILE A 33 42.85 20.66 16.20
CA ILE A 33 41.51 20.09 16.16
C ILE A 33 41.68 18.61 15.81
N THR A 34 41.51 17.75 16.79
CA THR A 34 41.34 16.32 16.60
C THR A 34 40.13 16.11 15.70
N ALA A 35 40.35 15.49 14.55
CA ALA A 35 39.30 15.09 13.63
C ALA A 35 38.34 14.14 14.37
N PHE A 36 37.18 14.66 14.76
CA PHE A 36 36.08 13.87 15.28
C PHE A 36 35.53 13.07 14.09
N SER A 37 35.89 11.79 14.04
CA SER A 37 35.33 10.85 13.08
C SER A 37 33.85 10.72 13.41
N LEU A 38 33.00 11.29 12.55
CA LEU A 38 31.57 11.05 12.59
C LEU A 38 31.34 9.55 12.45
N PRO A 39 30.51 8.92 13.32
CA PRO A 39 30.20 7.51 13.18
C PRO A 39 29.59 7.28 11.80
N THR A 40 30.23 6.37 11.07
CA THR A 40 29.76 5.81 9.81
C THR A 40 28.28 5.47 9.96
N SER A 41 27.47 5.95 9.02
CA SER A 41 26.02 5.78 8.98
C SER A 41 25.62 4.36 9.39
N MET A 42 24.88 4.23 10.49
CA MET A 42 24.13 2.99 10.72
C MET A 42 23.13 2.89 9.57
N SER A 43 23.36 1.91 8.68
CA SER A 43 22.35 1.45 7.73
C SER A 43 21.06 1.26 8.51
N PRO A 44 19.91 1.81 8.09
CA PRO A 44 18.64 1.51 8.74
C PRO A 44 18.43 0.00 8.61
N SER A 45 18.61 -0.73 9.70
CA SER A 45 18.23 -2.13 9.78
C SER A 45 16.75 -2.21 9.40
N ALA A 46 16.40 -3.16 8.53
CA ALA A 46 15.02 -3.38 8.16
C ALA A 46 14.15 -3.45 9.44
N PRO A 47 12.98 -2.79 9.46
CA PRO A 47 12.11 -2.85 10.63
C PRO A 47 11.80 -4.33 10.95
N PRO A 48 11.71 -4.69 12.23
CA PRO A 48 11.40 -6.06 12.63
C PRO A 48 10.07 -6.49 12.00
N LEU A 49 10.01 -7.74 11.54
CA LEU A 49 8.80 -8.34 10.98
C LEU A 49 7.70 -8.32 12.04
N LEU A 50 6.55 -7.75 11.68
CA LEU A 50 5.44 -7.60 12.60
C LEU A 50 4.51 -8.82 12.54
N SER A 51 4.39 -9.54 13.65
CA SER A 51 3.41 -10.62 13.78
C SER A 51 2.00 -10.07 14.03
N VAL A 52 0.98 -10.91 13.82
CA VAL A 52 -0.42 -10.55 14.13
C VAL A 52 -0.59 -10.26 15.63
N GLN A 53 0.11 -11.00 16.50
CA GLN A 53 0.09 -10.85 17.95
C GLN A 53 0.75 -9.54 18.40
N ASP A 54 1.91 -9.20 17.82
CA ASP A 54 2.61 -7.94 18.10
C ASP A 54 1.78 -6.76 17.62
N PHE A 55 1.17 -6.87 16.44
CA PHE A 55 0.25 -5.87 15.93
C PHE A 55 -0.93 -5.65 16.88
N LYS A 56 -1.64 -6.71 17.30
CA LYS A 56 -2.77 -6.60 18.24
C LYS A 56 -2.34 -5.95 19.56
N SER A 57 -1.20 -6.38 20.11
CA SER A 57 -0.66 -5.83 21.36
C SER A 57 -0.34 -4.34 21.23
N GLY A 58 0.13 -3.91 20.05
CA GLY A 58 0.41 -2.52 19.73
C GLY A 58 -0.81 -1.62 19.53
N LEU A 59 -2.01 -2.18 19.31
CA LEU A 59 -3.23 -1.39 19.12
C LEU A 59 -3.65 -0.64 20.39
N GLN A 60 -3.30 -1.15 21.58
CA GLN A 60 -3.57 -0.49 22.87
C GLN A 60 -5.04 -0.04 23.05
N GLY A 61 -5.99 -0.84 22.55
CA GLY A 61 -7.42 -0.54 22.61
C GLY A 61 -7.95 0.43 21.55
N GLN A 62 -7.10 0.89 20.61
CA GLN A 62 -7.56 1.58 19.42
C GLN A 62 -8.42 0.66 18.57
N ARG A 63 -9.52 1.21 18.04
CA ARG A 63 -10.45 0.50 17.19
C ARG A 63 -10.52 1.16 15.82
N GLY A 64 -10.33 0.40 14.75
CA GLY A 64 -10.21 0.94 13.39
C GLY A 64 -10.24 -0.11 12.28
N LEU A 65 -9.88 0.31 11.08
CA LEU A 65 -9.82 -0.53 9.88
C LEU A 65 -8.39 -0.92 9.54
N VAL A 66 -8.24 -2.05 8.87
CA VAL A 66 -7.03 -2.38 8.11
C VAL A 66 -7.33 -2.39 6.62
N LEU A 67 -6.30 -2.27 5.78
CA LEU A 67 -6.44 -2.27 4.32
C LEU A 67 -5.64 -3.43 3.71
N ASP A 68 -6.23 -4.14 2.76
CA ASP A 68 -5.44 -4.98 1.86
C ASP A 68 -4.67 -4.12 0.84
N ILE A 69 -3.72 -4.74 0.12
CA ILE A 69 -2.84 -4.06 -0.83
C ILE A 69 -3.08 -4.52 -2.27
N ASP A 70 -2.97 -5.82 -2.54
CA ASP A 70 -3.11 -6.37 -3.91
C ASP A 70 -4.58 -6.31 -4.35
N GLU A 71 -4.83 -5.85 -5.57
CA GLU A 71 -6.17 -5.63 -6.13
C GLU A 71 -7.11 -4.72 -5.32
N THR A 72 -6.59 -4.07 -4.27
CA THR A 72 -7.31 -3.12 -3.41
C THR A 72 -6.68 -1.72 -3.48
N LEU A 73 -5.36 -1.61 -3.28
CA LEU A 73 -4.57 -0.38 -3.43
C LEU A 73 -3.71 -0.40 -4.68
N SER A 74 -3.18 -1.57 -5.03
CA SER A 74 -2.29 -1.80 -6.16
C SER A 74 -2.94 -2.68 -7.22
N TRP A 75 -2.75 -2.33 -8.50
CA TRP A 75 -3.26 -3.11 -9.62
C TRP A 75 -2.21 -4.14 -10.06
N THR A 76 -1.99 -5.12 -9.20
CA THR A 76 -0.96 -6.15 -9.34
C THR A 76 -1.19 -7.03 -10.56
N VAL A 77 -2.43 -7.43 -10.83
CA VAL A 77 -2.77 -8.25 -11.98
C VAL A 77 -2.48 -7.53 -13.28
N GLY A 78 -2.77 -6.22 -13.38
CA GLY A 78 -2.48 -5.42 -14.56
C GLY A 78 -0.98 -5.39 -14.86
N PHE A 79 -0.15 -5.16 -13.83
CA PHE A 79 1.31 -5.21 -13.95
C PHE A 79 1.80 -6.58 -14.41
N TRP A 80 1.30 -7.66 -13.80
CA TRP A 80 1.69 -9.01 -14.16
C TRP A 80 1.27 -9.36 -15.59
N MET A 81 0.04 -9.05 -15.99
CA MET A 81 -0.46 -9.25 -17.35
C MET A 81 0.42 -8.53 -18.37
N GLU A 82 0.79 -7.27 -18.12
CA GLU A 82 1.68 -6.52 -19.02
C GLU A 82 3.04 -7.21 -19.21
N ARG A 83 3.66 -7.68 -18.12
CA ARG A 83 4.96 -8.37 -18.17
C ARG A 83 4.85 -9.73 -18.86
N MET A 84 3.81 -10.49 -18.55
CA MET A 84 3.57 -11.80 -19.14
C MET A 84 3.31 -11.70 -20.65
N GLN A 85 2.58 -10.68 -21.12
CA GLN A 85 2.40 -10.43 -22.56
C GLN A 85 3.74 -10.16 -23.26
N LYS A 86 4.65 -9.40 -22.64
CA LYS A 86 5.97 -9.08 -23.19
C LYS A 86 6.89 -10.29 -23.24
N LEU A 87 6.83 -11.17 -22.23
CA LEU A 87 7.76 -12.30 -22.08
C LEU A 87 7.28 -13.56 -22.79
N PHE A 88 5.99 -13.88 -22.67
CA PHE A 88 5.41 -15.17 -23.10
C PHE A 88 4.39 -15.02 -24.23
N GLY A 89 4.17 -13.79 -24.71
CA GLY A 89 3.33 -13.49 -25.86
C GLY A 89 1.85 -13.29 -25.54
N ASN A 90 1.12 -12.85 -26.55
CA ASN A 90 -0.30 -12.50 -26.50
C ASN A 90 -0.97 -12.84 -27.85
N PRO A 91 -1.27 -14.12 -28.13
CA PRO A 91 -1.80 -14.56 -29.42
C PRO A 91 -3.18 -13.95 -29.73
N GLU A 92 -3.97 -13.62 -28.70
CA GLU A 92 -5.29 -12.99 -28.85
C GLU A 92 -5.24 -11.47 -29.10
N LYS A 93 -4.07 -10.85 -28.92
CA LYS A 93 -3.86 -9.39 -29.08
C LYS A 93 -4.79 -8.55 -28.19
N LEU A 94 -5.14 -9.06 -27.02
CA LEU A 94 -5.95 -8.34 -26.04
C LEU A 94 -5.13 -7.22 -25.40
N SER A 95 -5.75 -6.10 -25.06
CA SER A 95 -5.11 -5.14 -24.17
C SER A 95 -4.91 -5.75 -22.77
N VAL A 96 -4.05 -5.16 -21.95
CA VAL A 96 -3.87 -5.59 -20.54
C VAL A 96 -5.20 -5.56 -19.78
N LYS A 97 -6.00 -4.51 -20.00
CA LYS A 97 -7.31 -4.37 -19.39
C LYS A 97 -8.28 -5.45 -19.84
N ASP A 98 -8.44 -5.66 -21.15
CA ASP A 98 -9.36 -6.69 -21.67
C ASP A 98 -8.94 -8.10 -21.21
N MET A 99 -7.63 -8.32 -21.05
CA MET A 99 -7.10 -9.58 -20.55
C MET A 99 -7.38 -9.79 -19.06
N ALA A 100 -7.23 -8.73 -18.24
CA ALA A 100 -7.61 -8.76 -16.82
C ALA A 100 -9.13 -8.95 -16.67
N ASP A 101 -9.95 -8.30 -17.49
CA ASP A 101 -11.41 -8.45 -17.46
C ASP A 101 -11.84 -9.87 -17.88
N LYS A 102 -11.13 -10.47 -18.86
CA LYS A 102 -11.46 -11.81 -19.38
C LYS A 102 -10.98 -12.94 -18.47
N TYR A 103 -9.74 -12.88 -18.01
CA TYR A 103 -9.09 -13.99 -17.31
C TYR A 103 -8.99 -13.79 -15.80
N HIS A 104 -9.16 -12.56 -15.32
CA HIS A 104 -9.05 -12.12 -13.92
C HIS A 104 -7.69 -12.32 -13.25
N LEU A 105 -6.92 -13.34 -13.61
CA LEU A 105 -5.63 -13.69 -13.04
C LEU A 105 -4.71 -14.28 -14.11
N THR A 106 -3.40 -14.08 -14.00
CA THR A 106 -2.43 -14.58 -14.99
C THR A 106 -2.39 -16.11 -15.05
N GLN A 107 -2.70 -16.80 -13.96
CA GLN A 107 -2.77 -18.27 -13.90
C GLN A 107 -3.95 -18.84 -14.69
N ASN A 108 -4.92 -18.01 -15.07
CA ASN A 108 -6.07 -18.45 -15.86
C ASN A 108 -5.83 -18.29 -17.37
N VAL A 109 -4.75 -17.63 -17.79
CA VAL A 109 -4.44 -17.39 -19.21
C VAL A 109 -3.85 -18.66 -19.84
N PRO A 110 -4.55 -19.34 -20.78
CA PRO A 110 -4.18 -20.70 -21.18
C PRO A 110 -2.79 -20.83 -21.80
N TYR A 111 -2.36 -19.85 -22.60
CA TYR A 111 -1.07 -19.88 -23.30
C TYR A 111 0.12 -19.45 -22.43
N TRP A 112 -0.10 -19.14 -21.15
CA TRP A 112 0.96 -18.90 -20.16
C TRP A 112 1.12 -20.05 -19.16
N GLN A 113 0.45 -21.19 -19.38
CA GLN A 113 0.54 -22.35 -18.50
C GLN A 113 1.72 -23.26 -18.85
N THR A 114 2.88 -22.64 -19.07
CA THR A 114 4.17 -23.32 -19.32
C THR A 114 5.04 -23.29 -18.08
N ASP A 115 5.92 -24.28 -17.90
CA ASP A 115 6.83 -24.35 -16.76
C ASP A 115 7.68 -23.08 -16.59
N GLU A 116 8.15 -22.48 -17.70
CA GLU A 116 8.94 -21.25 -17.68
C GLU A 116 8.15 -20.06 -17.13
N ALA A 117 6.92 -19.89 -17.61
CA ALA A 117 6.00 -18.84 -17.15
C ALA A 117 5.62 -19.04 -15.66
N HIS A 118 5.40 -20.28 -15.22
CA HIS A 118 5.16 -20.60 -13.82
C HIS A 118 6.38 -20.30 -12.94
N ALA A 119 7.59 -20.67 -13.39
CA ALA A 119 8.83 -20.38 -12.68
C ALA A 119 9.07 -18.86 -12.58
N TRP A 120 8.81 -18.11 -13.65
CA TRP A 120 8.90 -16.66 -13.65
C TRP A 120 7.92 -16.05 -12.65
N MET A 121 6.64 -16.43 -12.71
CA MET A 121 5.58 -15.97 -11.80
C MET A 121 5.93 -16.24 -10.33
N GLN A 122 6.39 -17.46 -10.01
CA GLN A 122 6.81 -17.78 -8.65
C GLN A 122 8.00 -16.91 -8.23
N SER A 123 8.99 -16.72 -9.10
CA SER A 123 10.16 -15.88 -8.79
C SER A 123 9.78 -14.42 -8.51
N MET A 124 8.77 -13.88 -9.20
CA MET A 124 8.35 -12.48 -9.02
C MET A 124 7.56 -12.28 -7.73
N ARG A 125 6.81 -13.28 -7.28
CA ARG A 125 6.05 -13.21 -6.03
C ARG A 125 6.95 -12.95 -4.81
N ASP A 126 8.14 -13.54 -4.82
CA ASP A 126 9.07 -13.52 -3.68
C ASP A 126 10.15 -12.43 -3.83
N LYS A 127 10.19 -11.71 -4.97
CA LYS A 127 11.18 -10.67 -5.24
C LYS A 127 10.73 -9.31 -4.71
N PRO A 128 11.49 -8.67 -3.82
CA PRO A 128 11.14 -7.34 -3.31
C PRO A 128 10.98 -6.29 -4.43
N GLU A 129 11.80 -6.35 -5.48
CA GLU A 129 11.76 -5.41 -6.61
C GLU A 129 10.44 -5.48 -7.39
N ALA A 130 9.78 -6.64 -7.41
CA ALA A 130 8.49 -6.82 -8.05
C ALA A 130 7.37 -6.00 -7.38
N GLN A 131 7.59 -5.56 -6.14
CA GLN A 131 6.62 -4.82 -5.34
C GLN A 131 6.76 -3.29 -5.48
N GLU A 132 7.86 -2.81 -6.06
CA GLU A 132 8.20 -1.37 -6.08
C GLU A 132 7.63 -0.61 -7.29
N GLU A 133 7.18 -1.31 -8.34
CA GLU A 133 6.67 -0.71 -9.59
C GLU A 133 5.17 -0.93 -9.84
N LEU A 134 4.42 -1.33 -8.82
CA LEU A 134 3.00 -1.67 -9.00
C LEU A 134 2.16 -0.39 -9.26
N PRO A 135 1.27 -0.38 -10.26
CA PRO A 135 0.35 0.73 -10.46
C PRO A 135 -0.63 0.87 -9.30
N VAL A 136 -1.03 2.09 -8.98
CA VAL A 136 -2.09 2.37 -7.99
C VAL A 136 -3.46 2.19 -8.65
N ILE A 137 -4.41 1.59 -7.93
CA ILE A 137 -5.80 1.47 -8.37
C ILE A 137 -6.47 2.84 -8.37
N GLU A 138 -7.30 3.08 -9.39
CA GLU A 138 -8.04 4.34 -9.52
C GLU A 138 -8.87 4.65 -8.26
N GLY A 139 -8.68 5.85 -7.72
CA GLY A 139 -9.39 6.33 -6.53
C GLY A 139 -8.90 5.76 -5.20
N ALA A 140 -7.91 4.86 -5.18
CA ALA A 140 -7.44 4.23 -3.95
C ALA A 140 -6.80 5.24 -3.00
N LEU A 141 -5.89 6.07 -3.50
CA LEU A 141 -5.22 7.07 -2.67
C LEU A 141 -6.21 8.12 -2.16
N GLU A 142 -7.11 8.59 -3.02
CA GLU A 142 -8.16 9.55 -2.66
C GLU A 142 -9.14 8.96 -1.65
N GLY A 143 -9.52 7.69 -1.81
CA GLY A 143 -10.40 6.98 -0.88
C GLY A 143 -9.78 6.81 0.50
N VAL A 144 -8.51 6.40 0.57
CA VAL A 144 -7.76 6.29 1.83
C VAL A 144 -7.66 7.64 2.53
N LYS A 145 -7.34 8.71 1.80
CA LYS A 145 -7.30 10.07 2.36
C LYS A 145 -8.67 10.52 2.87
N ALA A 146 -9.74 10.28 2.11
CA ALA A 146 -11.09 10.61 2.54
C ALA A 146 -11.46 9.89 3.85
N LEU A 147 -11.16 8.59 3.98
CA LEU A 147 -11.37 7.86 5.23
C LEU A 147 -10.67 8.54 6.42
N GLN A 148 -9.40 8.93 6.25
CA GLN A 148 -8.64 9.62 7.30
C GLN A 148 -9.20 11.01 7.62
N GLU A 149 -9.55 11.80 6.61
CA GLU A 149 -10.17 13.13 6.76
C GLU A 149 -11.50 13.06 7.51
N ASP A 150 -12.26 11.99 7.30
CA ASP A 150 -13.50 11.74 8.03
C ASP A 150 -13.27 11.27 9.47
N GLY A 151 -12.04 11.03 9.89
CA GLY A 151 -11.68 10.57 11.25
C GLY A 151 -11.78 9.06 11.44
N VAL A 152 -11.77 8.27 10.36
CA VAL A 152 -11.67 6.80 10.46
C VAL A 152 -10.23 6.43 10.82
N ALA A 153 -10.06 5.72 11.93
CA ALA A 153 -8.77 5.19 12.32
C ALA A 153 -8.35 4.06 11.36
N LEU A 154 -7.29 4.30 10.58
CA LEU A 154 -6.61 3.26 9.81
C LEU A 154 -5.45 2.73 10.64
N LEU A 155 -5.54 1.46 11.05
CA LEU A 155 -4.63 0.84 11.99
C LEU A 155 -3.39 0.23 11.32
N GLY A 156 -3.51 -0.16 10.05
CA GLY A 156 -2.44 -0.86 9.34
C GLY A 156 -2.89 -1.44 8.01
N TYR A 157 -1.95 -2.13 7.37
CA TYR A 157 -2.20 -2.96 6.20
C TYR A 157 -2.18 -4.43 6.60
N LEU A 158 -3.09 -5.24 6.07
CA LEU A 158 -3.12 -6.68 6.27
C LEU A 158 -3.11 -7.38 4.90
N THR A 159 -1.98 -8.02 4.56
CA THR A 159 -1.75 -8.52 3.19
C THR A 159 -1.28 -9.98 3.19
N VAL A 160 -1.63 -10.73 2.14
CA VAL A 160 -1.12 -12.09 1.91
C VAL A 160 0.27 -12.12 1.29
N ARG A 161 0.87 -10.95 0.99
CA ARG A 161 2.28 -10.87 0.61
C ARG A 161 3.17 -11.51 1.70
N PRO A 162 4.26 -12.17 1.32
CA PRO A 162 5.19 -12.76 2.28
C PRO A 162 5.91 -11.67 3.09
N GLN A 163 6.28 -11.99 4.34
CA GLN A 163 7.00 -11.08 5.23
C GLN A 163 8.33 -10.59 4.64
N SER A 164 9.01 -11.44 3.87
CA SER A 164 10.24 -11.12 3.15
C SER A 164 10.16 -9.90 2.22
N VAL A 165 8.97 -9.48 1.76
CA VAL A 165 8.79 -8.32 0.86
C VAL A 165 8.20 -7.07 1.54
N VAL A 166 8.05 -7.07 2.87
CA VAL A 166 7.47 -5.94 3.63
C VAL A 166 8.25 -4.64 3.43
N SER A 167 9.57 -4.71 3.39
CA SER A 167 10.42 -3.52 3.23
C SER A 167 10.17 -2.79 1.91
N SER A 168 10.12 -3.52 0.79
CA SER A 168 9.79 -2.96 -0.53
C SER A 168 8.32 -2.56 -0.64
N THR A 169 7.41 -3.30 -0.03
CA THR A 169 5.99 -2.91 0.05
C THR A 169 5.82 -1.57 0.76
N ARG A 170 6.53 -1.35 1.88
CA ARG A 170 6.52 -0.06 2.59
C ARG A 170 7.10 1.07 1.74
N LYS A 171 8.22 0.84 1.06
CA LYS A 171 8.79 1.84 0.14
C LYS A 171 7.79 2.24 -0.94
N TRP A 172 7.12 1.26 -1.54
CA TRP A 172 6.08 1.51 -2.53
C TRP A 172 4.93 2.34 -1.95
N LEU A 173 4.36 1.93 -0.81
CA LEU A 173 3.26 2.67 -0.15
C LEU A 173 3.63 4.15 0.08
N LEU A 174 4.83 4.40 0.62
CA LEU A 174 5.33 5.75 0.88
C LEU A 174 5.55 6.53 -0.43
N ALA A 175 6.11 5.90 -1.46
CA ALA A 175 6.35 6.54 -2.76
C ALA A 175 5.05 6.95 -3.46
N GLN A 176 3.97 6.18 -3.26
CA GLN A 176 2.63 6.51 -3.78
C GLN A 176 1.86 7.51 -2.89
N GLY A 177 2.39 7.86 -1.71
CA GLY A 177 1.77 8.82 -0.80
C GLY A 177 0.70 8.24 0.13
N PHE A 178 0.64 6.91 0.26
CA PHE A 178 -0.17 6.25 1.28
C PHE A 178 0.39 6.49 2.70
N PRO A 179 -0.45 6.42 3.75
CA PRO A 179 0.00 6.66 5.11
C PRO A 179 1.01 5.60 5.56
N ASP A 180 2.00 6.05 6.33
CA ASP A 180 3.01 5.19 6.94
C ASP A 180 2.44 4.43 8.14
N LEU A 181 1.77 3.32 7.86
CA LEU A 181 1.14 2.47 8.87
C LEU A 181 1.84 1.11 8.96
N PRO A 182 1.69 0.38 10.09
CA PRO A 182 2.20 -0.98 10.23
C PRO A 182 1.68 -1.91 9.12
N ILE A 183 2.54 -2.81 8.64
CA ILE A 183 2.19 -3.82 7.64
C ILE A 183 2.25 -5.19 8.31
N VAL A 184 1.10 -5.86 8.40
CA VAL A 184 0.98 -7.25 8.83
C VAL A 184 0.94 -8.13 7.58
N ALA A 185 2.03 -8.82 7.33
CA ALA A 185 2.21 -9.69 6.18
C ALA A 185 2.15 -11.16 6.59
N LYS A 186 1.82 -12.02 5.64
CA LYS A 186 1.77 -13.47 5.82
C LYS A 186 3.18 -13.99 6.12
N PRO A 187 3.37 -14.85 7.14
CA PRO A 187 4.64 -15.53 7.36
C PRO A 187 5.15 -16.23 6.08
N ASP A 188 6.47 -16.27 5.90
CA ASP A 188 7.10 -16.83 4.69
C ASP A 188 6.86 -18.35 4.55
N ASP A 189 6.64 -19.06 5.66
CA ASP A 189 6.38 -20.51 5.71
C ASP A 189 4.92 -20.91 5.40
N VAL A 190 3.98 -19.96 5.46
CA VAL A 190 2.59 -20.20 5.04
C VAL A 190 2.53 -20.20 3.52
N SER A 191 2.07 -21.30 2.91
CA SER A 191 1.95 -21.37 1.46
C SER A 191 0.96 -20.36 0.89
N PHE A 192 1.18 -19.94 -0.36
CA PHE A 192 0.28 -18.99 -1.05
C PHE A 192 -1.18 -19.48 -1.09
N SER A 193 -1.42 -20.78 -1.31
CA SER A 193 -2.76 -21.37 -1.31
C SER A 193 -3.50 -21.21 0.01
N ASN A 194 -2.77 -21.07 1.12
CA ASN A 194 -3.31 -20.90 2.47
C ASN A 194 -3.35 -19.43 2.90
N GLY A 195 -2.97 -18.47 2.04
CA GLY A 195 -2.86 -17.06 2.41
C GLY A 195 -4.19 -16.46 2.87
N ASN A 196 -5.29 -16.72 2.16
CA ASN A 196 -6.61 -16.20 2.54
C ASN A 196 -7.14 -16.83 3.84
N LYS A 197 -6.84 -18.11 4.07
CA LYS A 197 -7.14 -18.79 5.33
C LYS A 197 -6.43 -18.12 6.51
N TRP A 198 -5.12 -17.89 6.37
CA TRP A 198 -4.32 -17.17 7.37
C TRP A 198 -4.87 -15.75 7.60
N LYS A 199 -5.22 -15.02 6.53
CA LYS A 199 -5.77 -13.66 6.63
C LYS A 199 -7.11 -13.64 7.37
N GLY A 200 -8.01 -14.58 7.06
CA GLY A 200 -9.29 -14.74 7.77
C GLY A 200 -9.12 -15.08 9.25
N GLU A 201 -8.17 -15.96 9.58
CA GLU A 201 -7.78 -16.26 10.97
C GLU A 201 -7.22 -15.03 11.70
N ALA A 202 -6.37 -14.24 11.03
CA ALA A 202 -5.83 -13.00 11.57
C ALA A 202 -6.94 -11.99 11.86
N LEU A 203 -7.89 -11.79 10.94
CA LEU A 203 -9.03 -10.87 11.13
C LEU A 203 -9.89 -11.27 12.35
N ARG A 204 -10.22 -12.56 12.49
CA ARG A 204 -10.93 -13.06 13.68
C ARG A 204 -10.18 -12.76 14.96
N PHE A 205 -8.87 -13.00 14.98
CA PHE A 205 -8.04 -12.75 16.15
C PHE A 205 -7.93 -11.25 16.48
N LEU A 206 -7.90 -10.38 15.47
CA LEU A 206 -7.74 -8.95 15.62
C LEU A 206 -9.03 -8.21 16.02
N TYR A 207 -10.19 -8.83 15.87
CA TYR A 207 -11.45 -8.31 16.42
C TYR A 207 -11.42 -8.30 17.97
N PRO A 208 -12.06 -7.32 18.65
CA PRO A 208 -12.87 -6.22 18.14
C PRO A 208 -12.10 -4.94 17.75
N GLU A 209 -10.79 -4.88 17.97
CA GLU A 209 -9.97 -3.69 17.67
C GLU A 209 -9.90 -3.43 16.16
N VAL A 210 -9.61 -4.45 15.35
CA VAL A 210 -9.81 -4.37 13.89
C VAL A 210 -11.26 -4.75 13.61
N TRP A 211 -12.11 -3.74 13.48
CA TRP A 211 -13.55 -3.96 13.27
C TRP A 211 -13.91 -4.18 11.80
N GLY A 212 -12.99 -3.90 10.88
CA GLY A 212 -13.18 -4.23 9.48
C GLY A 212 -11.93 -4.12 8.63
N ILE A 213 -12.06 -4.58 7.39
CA ILE A 213 -11.03 -4.56 6.37
C ILE A 213 -11.63 -4.14 5.02
N VAL A 214 -10.87 -3.41 4.21
CA VAL A 214 -11.14 -3.26 2.76
C VAL A 214 -10.26 -4.27 2.02
N ASP A 215 -10.87 -5.18 1.27
CA ASP A 215 -10.19 -6.30 0.58
C ASP A 215 -11.01 -6.66 -0.67
N ASP A 216 -10.38 -7.06 -1.77
CA ASP A 216 -11.07 -7.42 -3.02
C ASP A 216 -11.51 -8.90 -3.04
N ASN A 217 -10.92 -9.73 -2.18
CA ASN A 217 -10.96 -11.17 -2.39
C ASN A 217 -12.18 -11.81 -1.69
N PRO A 218 -13.12 -12.40 -2.44
CA PRO A 218 -14.33 -12.99 -1.86
C PRO A 218 -14.06 -14.26 -1.05
N LYS A 219 -12.82 -14.77 -1.01
CA LYS A 219 -12.47 -15.86 -0.09
C LYS A 219 -12.21 -15.36 1.34
N VAL A 220 -11.77 -14.11 1.51
CA VAL A 220 -11.46 -13.56 2.84
C VAL A 220 -12.66 -13.60 3.79
N PRO A 221 -13.87 -13.14 3.43
CA PRO A 221 -15.03 -13.27 4.31
C PRO A 221 -15.40 -14.73 4.59
N LEU A 222 -15.28 -15.62 3.60
CA LEU A 222 -15.52 -17.06 3.81
C LEU A 222 -14.55 -17.68 4.83
N GLU A 223 -13.26 -17.36 4.71
CA GLU A 223 -12.21 -17.88 5.58
C GLU A 223 -12.25 -17.24 6.98
N ALA A 224 -12.69 -15.99 7.09
CA ALA A 224 -13.01 -15.35 8.37
C ALA A 224 -14.16 -16.07 9.08
N GLY A 225 -15.06 -16.70 8.33
CA GLY A 225 -16.07 -17.63 8.84
C GLY A 225 -17.27 -16.94 9.49
N SER A 226 -18.34 -17.71 9.73
CA SER A 226 -19.64 -17.18 10.17
C SER A 226 -19.65 -16.58 11.59
N SER A 227 -18.62 -16.85 12.39
CA SER A 227 -18.45 -16.26 13.73
C SER A 227 -17.70 -14.93 13.72
N TYR A 228 -17.20 -14.47 12.57
CA TYR A 228 -16.56 -13.17 12.47
C TYR A 228 -17.61 -12.06 12.52
N GLU A 229 -17.50 -11.20 13.53
CA GLU A 229 -18.42 -10.09 13.77
C GLU A 229 -17.92 -8.74 13.20
N GLY A 230 -16.73 -8.72 12.61
CA GLY A 230 -16.22 -7.55 11.90
C GLY A 230 -16.89 -7.38 10.54
N THR A 231 -16.37 -6.45 9.73
CA THR A 231 -16.92 -6.14 8.41
C THR A 231 -15.86 -6.22 7.32
N VAL A 232 -16.15 -6.92 6.23
CA VAL A 232 -15.32 -6.91 5.01
C VAL A 232 -15.97 -5.98 3.99
N PHE A 233 -15.35 -4.84 3.70
CA PHE A 233 -15.72 -3.97 2.59
C PHE A 233 -15.12 -4.56 1.31
N LEU A 234 -15.93 -5.37 0.61
CA LEU A 234 -15.50 -6.18 -0.51
C LEU A 234 -15.36 -5.32 -1.76
N PHE A 235 -14.13 -4.90 -2.05
CA PHE A 235 -13.80 -3.93 -3.10
C PHE A 235 -13.96 -4.53 -4.51
N ALA A 236 -14.25 -3.66 -5.48
CA ALA A 236 -14.48 -4.00 -6.89
C ALA A 236 -15.62 -5.01 -7.11
N HIS A 237 -16.60 -5.07 -6.21
CA HIS A 237 -17.73 -5.99 -6.30
C HIS A 237 -19.07 -5.24 -6.24
N ASP A 238 -20.01 -5.64 -7.11
CA ASP A 238 -21.36 -5.08 -7.16
C ASP A 238 -22.35 -5.84 -6.25
N ALA A 239 -22.03 -7.07 -5.87
CA ALA A 239 -22.88 -7.93 -5.04
C ALA A 239 -22.06 -8.95 -4.25
N CYS A 240 -22.60 -9.37 -3.10
CA CYS A 240 -22.11 -10.51 -2.34
C CYS A 240 -22.98 -11.75 -2.64
N LYS A 241 -22.37 -12.94 -2.61
CA LYS A 241 -23.11 -14.20 -2.71
C LYS A 241 -23.73 -14.55 -1.35
N GLU A 242 -24.66 -15.51 -1.35
CA GLU A 242 -25.14 -16.11 -0.10
C GLU A 242 -23.97 -16.74 0.69
N GLY A 243 -23.95 -16.61 2.02
CA GLY A 243 -22.83 -17.04 2.87
C GLY A 243 -21.76 -15.96 3.15
N TYR A 244 -22.03 -14.70 2.77
CA TYR A 244 -21.14 -13.55 2.93
C TYR A 244 -21.76 -12.50 3.86
N GLU A 245 -22.35 -12.92 4.98
CA GLU A 245 -23.23 -12.08 5.81
C GLU A 245 -22.54 -10.83 6.38
N HIS A 246 -21.22 -10.88 6.55
CA HIS A 246 -20.40 -9.79 7.07
C HIS A 246 -19.63 -9.02 5.96
N ALA A 247 -19.88 -9.33 4.69
CA ALA A 247 -19.27 -8.61 3.56
C ALA A 247 -20.23 -7.60 2.94
N ILE A 248 -19.72 -6.42 2.61
CA ILE A 248 -20.46 -5.35 1.95
C ILE A 248 -19.81 -5.09 0.60
N PRO A 249 -20.52 -5.31 -0.52
CA PRO A 249 -19.96 -5.07 -1.84
C PRO A 249 -19.75 -3.56 -2.05
N CYS A 250 -18.57 -3.17 -2.48
CA CYS A 250 -18.21 -1.80 -2.82
C CYS A 250 -17.52 -1.81 -4.18
N LYS A 251 -18.17 -1.31 -5.23
CA LYS A 251 -17.60 -1.31 -6.58
C LYS A 251 -16.40 -0.37 -6.69
N THR A 252 -16.41 0.73 -5.94
CA THR A 252 -15.42 1.79 -6.02
C THR A 252 -14.96 2.25 -4.64
N TRP A 253 -13.82 2.93 -4.57
CA TRP A 253 -13.31 3.52 -3.32
C TRP A 253 -14.26 4.57 -2.74
N LYS A 254 -15.01 5.26 -3.61
CA LYS A 254 -16.08 6.16 -3.17
C LYS A 254 -17.15 5.41 -2.38
N GLU A 255 -17.60 4.26 -2.88
CA GLU A 255 -18.58 3.41 -2.18
C GLU A 255 -18.00 2.84 -0.87
N VAL A 256 -16.73 2.44 -0.85
CA VAL A 256 -16.04 2.04 0.40
C VAL A 256 -16.15 3.16 1.44
N VAL A 257 -15.81 4.39 1.08
CA VAL A 257 -15.90 5.56 1.98
C VAL A 257 -17.33 5.75 2.49
N GLU A 258 -18.33 5.67 1.61
CA GLU A 258 -19.74 5.81 1.97
C GLU A 258 -20.22 4.70 2.93
N GLU A 259 -19.87 3.44 2.67
CA GLU A 259 -20.31 2.30 3.48
C GLU A 259 -19.62 2.27 4.85
N VAL A 260 -18.33 2.65 4.91
CA VAL A 260 -17.58 2.81 6.17
C VAL A 260 -18.23 3.89 7.04
N LYS A 261 -18.57 5.05 6.48
CA LYS A 261 -19.25 6.14 7.21
C LYS A 261 -20.57 5.71 7.83
N LYS A 262 -21.36 4.91 7.11
CA LYS A 262 -22.67 4.43 7.59
C LYS A 262 -22.55 3.48 8.78
N ARG A 263 -21.43 2.75 8.89
CA ARG A 263 -21.27 1.63 9.84
C ARG A 263 -20.31 1.88 10.97
N ARG A 264 -19.49 2.93 10.89
CA ARG A 264 -18.69 3.37 12.04
C ARG A 264 -19.65 3.74 13.18
N LYS A 265 -19.77 2.83 14.14
CA LYS A 265 -20.44 3.04 15.43
C LYS A 265 -19.37 2.95 16.51
#